data_AF-A0A553PXA6-F1
#
_entry.id   AF-A0A553PXA6-F1
#
_cell.length_a   1.000
_cell.length_b   1.000
_cell.length_c   1.000
_cell.angle_alpha   90.00
_cell.angle_beta   90.00
_cell.angle_gamma   90.00
#
_symmetry.space_group_name_H-M   'P 1'
#
loop_
_entity.id
_entity.type
_entity.pdbx_description
1 polymer ?
#
loop_
_entity_poly.entity_id
_entity_poly.type
_entity_poly.pdbx_seq_one_letter_code
_entity_poly.pdbx_strand_id
1 'polypeptide(L)'
;IVSTIFSSTDPESLDVKSHLRIVGLHATGFRVTRFEPHQSRGVIVAAPAPLTSIPDSPPLPLLRTFSGSQANRENVLHRESVAAGFVKSPLSETKLTGDTFELYCDVVGKPTPEIQWWYAEINRADSFFQLWDGARRQRVSINTAYGLNGVSVLAITRVTIEDSGIYECRASNDPRRNDLRQNPSTTWIRAQATVTVLQKPSIDSSDQVILPLDSHSPPITLQCNLTISQSNNRESFWMKNGEEIPNTRAETRNTEYKLDKPRTEHAGEYMCVYTFDSAPSANATIEIKAAPDITGHKRSENKNEGEKAVLYCKSVGYPYPQWTWRKLDNGANLEIDNSTRRFFIMSKEGYTELSIVDLDIASDPGEYECNATNIIGSKSMTSILRVRSQLAPLWPLLGVLAEIIVLVLIIVIYEKRKKPDDVPDECAVDKAMIND
;
A
#
# COMPACT_ATOMS: atom_id res chain seq x y z
N ILE A 1 -10.76 55.73 -36.87
CA ILE A 1 -12.11 56.32 -37.08
C ILE A 1 -13.04 55.41 -36.29
N VAL A 2 -13.28 55.60 -34.98
CA VAL A 2 -14.04 56.69 -34.31
C VAL A 2 -15.50 56.69 -34.80
N SER A 3 -16.56 56.69 -33.99
CA SER A 3 -16.77 56.81 -32.52
C SER A 3 -17.61 55.60 -31.98
N THR A 4 -18.13 55.49 -30.75
CA THR A 4 -18.30 56.39 -29.58
C THR A 4 -18.19 55.58 -28.26
N ILE A 5 -18.30 56.24 -27.10
CA ILE A 5 -18.30 55.67 -25.74
C ILE A 5 -19.53 56.20 -24.97
N PHE A 6 -20.16 55.38 -24.12
CA PHE A 6 -20.85 55.76 -22.85
C PHE A 6 -20.74 54.53 -21.92
N SER A 7 -20.01 54.55 -20.80
CA SER A 7 -20.36 55.13 -19.48
C SER A 7 -21.56 54.41 -18.84
N SER A 8 -21.34 53.39 -17.99
CA SER A 8 -21.19 53.50 -16.53
C SER A 8 -22.48 53.86 -15.77
N THR A 9 -23.02 52.91 -14.99
CA THR A 9 -23.28 53.02 -13.53
C THR A 9 -23.87 51.71 -12.99
N ASP A 10 -23.36 51.19 -11.86
CA ASP A 10 -24.07 50.22 -11.00
C ASP A 10 -25.33 50.86 -10.38
N PRO A 11 -26.32 50.05 -9.93
CA PRO A 11 -26.49 49.97 -8.47
C PRO A 11 -26.95 48.60 -7.90
N GLU A 12 -26.59 48.42 -6.63
CA GLU A 12 -27.29 47.70 -5.54
C GLU A 12 -27.81 46.25 -5.70
N SER A 13 -27.10 45.36 -4.98
CA SER A 13 -27.63 44.39 -4.00
C SER A 13 -29.08 43.88 -4.10
N LEU A 14 -29.20 42.56 -4.25
CA LEU A 14 -30.34 41.80 -3.71
C LEU A 14 -29.88 40.48 -3.05
N ASP A 15 -30.03 40.44 -1.73
CA ASP A 15 -29.82 39.26 -0.88
C ASP A 15 -31.02 38.30 -1.05
N VAL A 16 -30.78 37.07 -1.50
CA VAL A 16 -31.82 36.02 -1.59
C VAL A 16 -31.40 34.81 -0.75
N LYS A 17 -31.62 34.98 0.55
CA LYS A 17 -31.36 33.98 1.59
C LYS A 17 -32.57 33.06 1.76
N SER A 18 -32.67 32.01 0.94
CA SER A 18 -33.79 31.05 1.01
C SER A 18 -33.73 30.19 2.29
N HIS A 19 -34.58 30.53 3.26
CA HIS A 19 -34.94 29.67 4.37
C HIS A 19 -35.70 28.43 3.88
N LEU A 20 -35.30 27.23 4.34
CA LEU A 20 -36.22 26.11 4.44
C LEU A 20 -36.05 25.41 5.80
N ARG A 21 -36.95 25.72 6.74
CA ARG A 21 -37.23 24.87 7.89
C ARG A 21 -38.40 23.96 7.52
N ILE A 22 -38.24 22.65 7.62
CA ILE A 22 -39.37 21.73 7.75
C ILE A 22 -39.20 20.92 9.03
N VAL A 23 -40.28 20.87 9.80
CA VAL A 23 -40.37 20.20 11.11
C VAL A 23 -40.36 18.69 10.91
N GLY A 24 -39.69 17.97 11.80
CA GLY A 24 -39.58 16.51 11.71
C GLY A 24 -40.87 15.77 12.07
N LEU A 25 -40.94 14.50 11.66
CA LEU A 25 -41.85 13.51 12.20
C LEU A 25 -41.11 12.18 12.33
N HIS A 26 -41.48 11.42 13.36
CA HIS A 26 -40.65 10.36 13.94
C HIS A 26 -41.06 8.96 13.42
N ALA A 27 -40.07 8.05 13.47
CA ALA A 27 -40.21 6.65 13.88
C ALA A 27 -40.39 5.51 12.84
N THR A 28 -39.60 4.46 13.13
CA THR A 28 -39.74 3.02 12.80
C THR A 28 -39.38 2.52 11.39
N GLY A 29 -38.59 1.43 11.35
CA GLY A 29 -38.33 0.69 10.10
C GLY A 29 -36.93 0.06 9.94
N PHE A 30 -36.31 -0.52 10.98
CA PHE A 30 -35.08 -1.30 10.79
C PHE A 30 -35.34 -2.51 9.86
N ARG A 31 -34.58 -2.62 8.77
CA ARG A 31 -34.51 -3.86 7.96
C ARG A 31 -33.05 -4.17 7.64
N VAL A 32 -32.48 -5.11 8.39
CA VAL A 32 -31.10 -5.58 8.21
C VAL A 32 -31.05 -6.53 7.01
N THR A 33 -30.25 -6.20 6.01
CA THR A 33 -29.87 -7.13 4.93
C THR A 33 -28.77 -8.06 5.43
N ARG A 34 -29.04 -9.37 5.39
CA ARG A 34 -28.08 -10.43 5.76
C ARG A 34 -27.22 -10.78 4.55
N PHE A 35 -25.89 -10.78 4.74
CA PHE A 35 -24.95 -11.49 3.88
C PHE A 35 -24.69 -12.89 4.44
N GLU A 36 -24.48 -13.89 3.56
CA GLU A 36 -23.97 -15.22 3.92
C GLU A 36 -22.44 -15.21 4.08
N PRO A 37 -21.84 -16.28 4.66
CA PRO A 37 -21.17 -17.21 3.73
C PRO A 37 -21.22 -18.72 4.11
N HIS A 38 -21.32 -19.53 3.06
CA HIS A 38 -20.65 -20.83 2.81
C HIS A 38 -20.45 -21.90 3.91
N GLN A 39 -21.20 -22.99 3.72
CA GLN A 39 -20.68 -24.31 3.31
C GLN A 39 -19.90 -25.17 4.32
N SER A 40 -20.63 -26.10 4.95
CA SER A 40 -20.09 -27.24 5.70
C SER A 40 -19.54 -28.35 4.78
N ARG A 41 -18.46 -29.02 5.23
CA ARG A 41 -17.98 -30.30 4.66
C ARG A 41 -18.36 -31.47 5.58
N GLY A 42 -18.66 -32.61 4.97
CA GLY A 42 -19.38 -33.72 5.62
C GLY A 42 -18.56 -34.62 6.53
N VAL A 43 -19.29 -35.35 7.38
CA VAL A 43 -18.78 -36.42 8.27
C VAL A 43 -18.77 -37.74 7.51
N ILE A 44 -17.65 -38.46 7.52
CA ILE A 44 -17.58 -39.85 7.06
C ILE A 44 -17.59 -40.76 8.29
N VAL A 45 -18.53 -41.70 8.31
CA VAL A 45 -18.64 -42.74 9.34
C VAL A 45 -17.88 -43.99 8.89
N ALA A 46 -17.05 -44.56 9.77
CA ALA A 46 -16.45 -45.87 9.59
C ALA A 46 -16.57 -46.69 10.89
N ALA A 47 -16.91 -47.97 10.77
CA ALA A 47 -17.21 -48.87 11.88
C ALA A 47 -15.95 -49.55 12.46
N PRO A 48 -15.97 -50.01 13.73
CA PRO A 48 -14.86 -50.75 14.33
C PRO A 48 -14.91 -52.25 13.97
N ALA A 49 -13.73 -52.85 13.80
CA ALA A 49 -13.51 -54.30 13.67
C ALA A 49 -12.93 -54.89 14.99
N PRO A 50 -13.01 -56.21 15.23
CA PRO A 50 -13.08 -56.75 16.59
C PRO A 50 -11.75 -57.09 17.27
N LEU A 51 -11.84 -57.26 18.60
CA LEU A 51 -10.77 -57.66 19.53
C LEU A 51 -10.40 -59.15 19.42
N THR A 52 -9.11 -59.46 19.66
CA THR A 52 -8.60 -60.83 19.85
C THR A 52 -8.07 -61.07 21.27
N SER A 53 -8.69 -62.07 21.90
CA SER A 53 -8.34 -62.94 23.06
C SER A 53 -6.91 -62.97 23.65
N ILE A 54 -6.72 -62.84 25.00
CA ILE A 54 -6.50 -63.92 26.05
C ILE A 54 -4.98 -64.20 26.31
N PRO A 55 -4.47 -64.69 27.48
CA PRO A 55 -5.09 -65.21 28.75
C PRO A 55 -4.61 -64.64 30.13
N ASP A 56 -5.43 -64.88 31.18
CA ASP A 56 -5.17 -65.49 32.52
C ASP A 56 -3.80 -65.32 33.25
N SER A 57 -3.63 -65.24 34.59
CA SER A 57 -4.43 -65.48 35.84
C SER A 57 -3.57 -64.99 37.06
N PRO A 58 -3.80 -65.27 38.38
CA PRO A 58 -4.94 -65.87 39.14
C PRO A 58 -5.44 -64.99 40.35
N PRO A 59 -6.47 -65.41 41.12
CA PRO A 59 -7.10 -64.60 42.19
C PRO A 59 -6.83 -65.07 43.64
N LEU A 60 -6.86 -64.13 44.61
CA LEU A 60 -6.95 -64.36 46.07
C LEU A 60 -7.51 -63.09 46.78
N PRO A 61 -8.11 -63.17 47.98
CA PRO A 61 -9.21 -64.05 48.38
C PRO A 61 -10.40 -63.26 49.00
N LEU A 62 -11.42 -63.98 49.47
CA LEU A 62 -12.73 -63.49 49.91
C LEU A 62 -12.73 -62.48 51.09
N LEU A 63 -13.68 -61.54 51.04
CA LEU A 63 -14.09 -60.73 52.21
C LEU A 63 -14.62 -61.63 53.34
N ARG A 64 -14.30 -61.26 54.59
CA ARG A 64 -15.17 -61.58 55.73
C ARG A 64 -16.27 -60.52 55.84
N THR A 65 -17.50 -60.99 55.94
CA THR A 65 -18.69 -60.18 56.21
C THR A 65 -18.68 -59.63 57.65
N PHE A 66 -18.98 -58.34 57.80
CA PHE A 66 -19.66 -57.83 59.00
C PHE A 66 -20.91 -57.07 58.57
N SER A 67 -22.06 -57.55 59.03
CA SER A 67 -23.38 -56.96 58.80
C SER A 67 -23.65 -55.86 59.82
N GLY A 68 -24.07 -54.67 59.38
CA GLY A 68 -24.46 -53.59 60.29
C GLY A 68 -25.07 -52.37 59.59
N SER A 69 -26.40 -52.28 59.61
CA SER A 69 -27.25 -51.11 59.28
C SER A 69 -27.00 -50.36 57.97
N GLN A 70 -27.98 -50.43 57.06
CA GLN A 70 -28.19 -49.40 56.04
C GLN A 70 -28.43 -48.04 56.70
N ALA A 71 -27.65 -47.03 56.31
CA ALA A 71 -28.03 -45.63 56.38
C ALA A 71 -28.05 -45.06 54.95
N ASN A 72 -28.89 -44.04 54.72
CA ASN A 72 -29.33 -43.66 53.39
C ASN A 72 -28.24 -43.04 52.49
N ARG A 73 -28.50 -43.12 51.18
CA ARG A 73 -27.73 -42.45 50.12
C ARG A 73 -27.69 -40.93 50.34
N GLU A 74 -26.49 -40.37 50.30
CA GLU A 74 -26.23 -39.16 49.52
C GLU A 74 -25.06 -39.43 48.58
N ASN A 75 -25.29 -39.30 47.27
CA ASN A 75 -24.21 -39.34 46.28
C ASN A 75 -23.44 -38.02 46.39
N VAL A 76 -22.45 -37.96 47.30
CA VAL A 76 -21.42 -36.93 47.23
C VAL A 76 -20.59 -37.21 45.98
N LEU A 77 -20.96 -36.55 44.88
CA LEU A 77 -20.11 -36.46 43.70
C LEU A 77 -18.83 -35.72 44.14
N HIS A 78 -17.77 -36.47 44.48
CA HIS A 78 -16.45 -35.89 44.68
C HIS A 78 -16.00 -35.25 43.37
N ARG A 79 -16.30 -33.96 43.24
CA ARG A 79 -15.89 -33.12 42.12
C ARG A 79 -14.39 -32.93 42.25
N GLU A 80 -13.66 -33.78 41.54
CA GLU A 80 -12.21 -33.87 41.56
C GLU A 80 -11.58 -32.47 41.41
N SER A 81 -11.01 -31.98 42.50
CA SER A 81 -10.40 -30.65 42.57
C SER A 81 -9.05 -30.68 41.90
N VAL A 82 -8.91 -29.93 40.81
CA VAL A 82 -7.66 -29.85 40.02
C VAL A 82 -6.97 -28.55 40.40
N ALA A 83 -5.75 -28.64 40.91
CA ALA A 83 -4.95 -27.47 41.28
C ALA A 83 -4.74 -26.52 40.09
N ALA A 84 -4.59 -25.23 40.36
CA ALA A 84 -4.32 -24.23 39.34
C ALA A 84 -3.00 -24.51 38.58
N GLY A 85 -3.00 -24.30 37.26
CA GLY A 85 -1.79 -24.33 36.42
C GLY A 85 -1.88 -23.33 35.27
N PHE A 86 -0.73 -22.85 34.77
CA PHE A 86 -0.66 -21.97 33.61
C PHE A 86 -0.74 -22.75 32.29
N VAL A 87 -1.57 -22.28 31.36
CA VAL A 87 -1.58 -22.67 29.94
C VAL A 87 -0.76 -21.65 29.13
N LYS A 88 -0.89 -20.36 29.45
CA LYS A 88 -0.11 -19.26 28.87
C LYS A 88 0.34 -18.32 29.97
N SER A 89 1.65 -18.11 30.08
CA SER A 89 2.26 -17.12 30.96
C SER A 89 2.48 -15.79 30.23
N PRO A 90 2.57 -14.66 30.95
CA PRO A 90 2.96 -13.39 30.36
C PRO A 90 4.40 -13.45 29.83
N LEU A 91 4.69 -12.65 28.80
CA LEU A 91 6.00 -12.57 28.16
C LEU A 91 6.61 -11.18 28.41
N SER A 92 7.93 -11.13 28.60
CA SER A 92 8.65 -9.87 28.79
C SER A 92 8.69 -9.06 27.49
N GLU A 93 8.52 -7.74 27.58
CA GLU A 93 8.44 -6.85 26.43
C GLU A 93 9.28 -5.56 26.62
N THR A 94 9.88 -5.08 25.54
CA THR A 94 10.47 -3.73 25.48
C THR A 94 9.55 -2.82 24.66
N LYS A 95 9.24 -1.64 25.19
CA LYS A 95 8.38 -0.62 24.55
C LYS A 95 9.05 0.75 24.51
N LEU A 96 8.53 1.62 23.67
CA LEU A 96 8.84 3.05 23.68
C LEU A 96 7.78 3.83 24.48
N THR A 97 8.17 4.98 25.03
CA THR A 97 7.23 5.91 25.68
C THR A 97 6.12 6.34 24.72
N GLY A 98 4.87 6.20 25.17
CA GLY A 98 3.66 6.45 24.38
C GLY A 98 3.01 5.18 23.81
N ASP A 99 3.72 4.05 23.76
CA ASP A 99 3.19 2.78 23.27
C ASP A 99 2.10 2.19 24.20
N THR A 100 1.59 1.03 23.80
CA THR A 100 0.77 0.14 24.63
C THR A 100 1.40 -1.26 24.64
N PHE A 101 1.37 -1.95 25.78
CA PHE A 101 1.68 -3.39 25.88
C PHE A 101 0.49 -4.16 26.45
N GLU A 102 0.47 -5.46 26.17
CA GLU A 102 -0.56 -6.39 26.64
C GLU A 102 0.08 -7.68 27.18
N LEU A 103 -0.08 -7.93 28.47
CA LEU A 103 0.39 -9.15 29.11
C LEU A 103 -0.76 -10.15 29.23
N TYR A 104 -0.53 -11.36 28.71
CA TYR A 104 -1.52 -12.42 28.62
C TYR A 104 -1.31 -13.47 29.72
N CYS A 105 -2.40 -13.91 30.35
CA CYS A 105 -2.38 -14.98 31.34
C CYS A 105 -3.57 -15.92 31.13
N ASP A 106 -3.33 -17.21 30.88
CA ASP A 106 -4.35 -18.27 30.74
C ASP A 106 -4.05 -19.37 31.77
N VAL A 107 -5.05 -19.70 32.59
CA VAL A 107 -4.93 -20.65 33.72
C VAL A 107 -6.09 -21.63 33.76
N VAL A 108 -5.76 -22.88 34.07
CA VAL A 108 -6.72 -23.98 34.22
C VAL A 108 -6.75 -24.48 35.66
N GLY A 109 -7.89 -25.02 36.08
CA GLY A 109 -8.10 -25.58 37.42
C GLY A 109 -9.57 -25.91 37.66
N LYS A 110 -9.88 -26.66 38.72
CA LYS A 110 -11.26 -26.92 39.17
C LYS A 110 -11.38 -26.64 40.67
N PRO A 111 -12.07 -25.57 41.10
CA PRO A 111 -12.77 -24.57 40.28
C PRO A 111 -11.81 -23.74 39.41
N THR A 112 -12.36 -23.03 38.42
CA THR A 112 -11.59 -22.13 37.53
C THR A 112 -10.85 -21.09 38.39
N PRO A 113 -9.52 -20.93 38.26
CA PRO A 113 -8.76 -20.03 39.13
C PRO A 113 -9.12 -18.55 38.95
N GLU A 114 -9.21 -17.81 40.06
CA GLU A 114 -9.29 -16.35 40.05
C GLU A 114 -7.91 -15.78 39.68
N ILE A 115 -7.87 -14.76 38.81
CA ILE A 115 -6.64 -14.13 38.33
C ILE A 115 -6.50 -12.72 38.92
N GLN A 116 -5.27 -12.37 39.35
CA GLN A 116 -4.90 -11.04 39.82
C GLN A 116 -3.57 -10.61 39.22
N TRP A 117 -3.46 -9.33 38.83
CA TRP A 117 -2.21 -8.74 38.36
C TRP A 117 -1.53 -7.95 39.47
N TRP A 118 -0.21 -8.07 39.54
CA TRP A 118 0.64 -7.40 40.52
C TRP A 118 1.84 -6.76 39.82
N TYR A 119 2.38 -5.68 40.40
CA TYR A 119 3.47 -4.89 39.84
C TYR A 119 4.53 -4.59 40.90
N ALA A 120 5.80 -4.76 40.55
CA ALA A 120 6.95 -4.30 41.32
C ALA A 120 7.90 -3.48 40.44
N GLU A 121 8.55 -2.48 41.02
CA GLU A 121 9.66 -1.76 40.37
C GLU A 121 10.87 -2.71 40.23
N ILE A 122 11.66 -2.59 39.15
CA ILE A 122 12.85 -3.44 38.91
C ILE A 122 13.80 -3.45 40.13
N ASN A 123 13.99 -2.30 40.78
CA ASN A 123 14.88 -2.13 41.93
C ASN A 123 14.26 -2.54 43.27
N ARG A 124 12.98 -2.98 43.30
CA ARG A 124 12.23 -3.38 44.49
C ARG A 124 11.36 -4.61 44.21
N ALA A 125 11.98 -5.65 43.66
CA ALA A 125 11.29 -6.88 43.24
C ALA A 125 10.45 -7.56 44.36
N ASP A 126 10.76 -7.34 45.63
CA ASP A 126 10.00 -7.90 46.75
C ASP A 126 8.73 -7.11 47.10
N SER A 127 8.59 -5.84 46.66
CA SER A 127 7.44 -4.99 46.98
C SER A 127 6.42 -4.95 45.84
N PHE A 128 5.67 -6.04 45.69
CA PHE A 128 4.56 -6.11 44.72
C PHE A 128 3.30 -5.39 45.24
N PHE A 129 2.74 -4.53 44.39
CA PHE A 129 1.43 -3.88 44.58
C PHE A 129 0.41 -4.47 43.61
N GLN A 130 -0.83 -4.71 44.07
CA GLN A 130 -1.90 -5.21 43.21
C GLN A 130 -2.30 -4.13 42.19
N LEU A 131 -2.49 -4.52 40.92
CA LEU A 131 -3.08 -3.69 39.88
C LEU A 131 -4.59 -3.96 39.78
N TRP A 132 -5.34 -2.93 39.40
CA TRP A 132 -6.77 -2.99 39.16
C TRP A 132 -7.13 -2.19 37.89
N ASP A 133 -8.30 -2.48 37.33
CA ASP A 133 -8.82 -1.79 36.15
C ASP A 133 -9.02 -0.29 36.43
N GLY A 134 -8.62 0.57 35.49
CA GLY A 134 -8.65 2.03 35.65
C GLY A 134 -7.49 2.64 36.47
N ALA A 135 -6.54 1.83 36.96
CA ALA A 135 -5.35 2.34 37.65
C ALA A 135 -4.47 3.26 36.77
N ARG A 136 -3.53 3.96 37.42
CA ARG A 136 -2.59 4.94 36.81
C ARG A 136 -3.29 6.00 35.92
N ARG A 137 -4.38 6.59 36.43
CA ARG A 137 -5.24 7.58 35.72
C ARG A 137 -5.92 6.99 34.46
N GLN A 138 -6.62 5.86 34.61
CA GLN A 138 -7.36 5.19 33.52
C GLN A 138 -6.45 4.74 32.35
N ARG A 139 -5.19 4.40 32.64
CA ARG A 139 -4.25 3.86 31.63
C ARG A 139 -4.17 2.33 31.65
N VAL A 140 -4.41 1.74 32.83
CA VAL A 140 -4.46 0.29 33.06
C VAL A 140 -5.85 -0.22 32.72
N SER A 141 -5.92 -1.26 31.89
CA SER A 141 -7.13 -2.05 31.66
C SER A 141 -6.86 -3.53 31.96
N ILE A 142 -7.79 -4.21 32.65
CA ILE A 142 -7.69 -5.64 32.98
C ILE A 142 -8.95 -6.36 32.51
N ASN A 143 -8.85 -6.99 31.34
CA ASN A 143 -9.94 -7.75 30.75
C ASN A 143 -9.80 -9.23 31.14
N THR A 144 -10.72 -9.72 31.96
CA THR A 144 -10.71 -11.11 32.44
C THR A 144 -12.01 -11.85 32.08
N ALA A 145 -11.88 -13.00 31.44
CA ALA A 145 -12.96 -13.90 31.07
C ALA A 145 -12.83 -15.24 31.79
N TYR A 146 -13.93 -15.73 32.36
CA TYR A 146 -13.98 -17.01 33.08
C TYR A 146 -14.87 -18.01 32.33
N GLY A 147 -14.30 -19.15 31.96
CA GLY A 147 -14.97 -20.29 31.35
C GLY A 147 -14.42 -21.61 31.91
N LEU A 148 -14.08 -22.55 31.03
CA LEU A 148 -13.33 -23.76 31.40
C LEU A 148 -11.91 -23.43 31.92
N ASN A 149 -11.33 -22.34 31.39
CA ASN A 149 -10.11 -21.70 31.84
C ASN A 149 -10.45 -20.29 32.35
N GLY A 150 -9.57 -19.70 33.14
CA GLY A 150 -9.53 -18.26 33.36
C GLY A 150 -8.54 -17.64 32.39
N VAL A 151 -8.95 -16.61 31.65
CA VAL A 151 -8.06 -15.85 30.76
C VAL A 151 -8.11 -14.39 31.15
N SER A 152 -6.95 -13.77 31.36
CA SER A 152 -6.82 -12.35 31.69
C SER A 152 -5.78 -11.67 30.80
N VAL A 153 -6.08 -10.45 30.37
CA VAL A 153 -5.17 -9.58 29.64
C VAL A 153 -5.03 -8.27 30.42
N LEU A 154 -3.80 -7.95 30.82
CA LEU A 154 -3.42 -6.66 31.37
C LEU A 154 -2.88 -5.78 30.25
N ALA A 155 -3.57 -4.70 29.92
CA ALA A 155 -3.11 -3.68 28.99
C ALA A 155 -2.73 -2.40 29.74
N ILE A 156 -1.60 -1.78 29.38
CA ILE A 156 -1.27 -0.42 29.84
C ILE A 156 -1.01 0.47 28.64
N THR A 157 -1.83 1.52 28.50
CA THR A 157 -1.77 2.47 27.40
C THR A 157 -0.92 3.70 27.73
N ARG A 158 -0.33 4.32 26.70
CA ARG A 158 0.48 5.55 26.78
C ARG A 158 1.57 5.41 27.85
N VAL A 159 2.40 4.39 27.70
CA VAL A 159 3.38 4.01 28.74
C VAL A 159 4.45 5.09 28.94
N THR A 160 4.86 5.26 30.19
CA THR A 160 5.99 6.13 30.59
C THR A 160 7.15 5.29 31.09
N ILE A 161 8.33 5.89 31.26
CA ILE A 161 9.52 5.21 31.81
C ILE A 161 9.21 4.60 33.20
N GLU A 162 8.35 5.25 33.98
CA GLU A 162 7.86 4.81 35.31
C GLU A 162 7.00 3.54 35.28
N ASP A 163 6.48 3.15 34.10
CA ASP A 163 5.74 1.89 33.94
C ASP A 163 6.71 0.68 33.76
N SER A 164 8.03 0.90 33.74
CA SER A 164 9.03 -0.17 33.67
C SER A 164 9.11 -0.97 34.98
N GLY A 165 8.91 -2.27 34.92
CA GLY A 165 8.79 -3.10 36.12
C GLY A 165 8.58 -4.58 35.84
N ILE A 166 8.47 -5.34 36.93
CA ILE A 166 8.09 -6.74 36.92
C ILE A 166 6.59 -6.83 37.13
N TYR A 167 5.90 -7.41 36.17
CA TYR A 167 4.46 -7.66 36.19
C TYR A 167 4.21 -9.14 36.45
N GLU A 168 3.41 -9.44 37.47
CA GLU A 168 3.15 -10.80 37.92
C GLU A 168 1.66 -11.14 37.79
N CYS A 169 1.35 -12.17 37.00
CA CYS A 169 0.06 -12.82 37.05
C CYS A 169 0.04 -13.81 38.22
N ARG A 170 -0.86 -13.61 39.17
CA ARG A 170 -1.16 -14.55 40.25
C ARG A 170 -2.49 -15.22 39.98
N ALA A 171 -2.56 -16.54 40.13
CA ALA A 171 -3.83 -17.26 40.07
C ALA A 171 -4.02 -18.22 41.25
N SER A 172 -5.26 -18.39 41.71
CA SER A 172 -5.59 -19.34 42.78
C SER A 172 -7.00 -19.88 42.63
N ASN A 173 -7.15 -21.17 42.93
CA ASN A 173 -8.44 -21.83 43.11
C ASN A 173 -8.55 -22.53 44.49
N ASP A 174 -7.75 -22.09 45.46
CA ASP A 174 -7.75 -22.66 46.82
C ASP A 174 -9.10 -22.34 47.53
N PRO A 175 -9.90 -23.35 47.90
CA PRO A 175 -11.22 -23.13 48.50
C PRO A 175 -11.15 -22.44 49.87
N ARG A 176 -10.01 -22.50 50.56
CA ARG A 176 -9.82 -21.86 51.88
C ARG A 176 -9.66 -20.35 51.79
N ARG A 177 -9.42 -19.79 50.58
CA ARG A 177 -9.24 -18.36 50.35
C ARG A 177 -10.38 -17.50 50.91
N ASN A 178 -11.60 -18.04 50.90
CA ASN A 178 -12.81 -17.34 51.34
C ASN A 178 -13.38 -17.88 52.68
N ASP A 179 -12.70 -18.83 53.36
CA ASP A 179 -13.18 -19.36 54.64
C ASP A 179 -12.66 -18.53 55.82
N LEU A 180 -13.51 -17.62 56.30
CA LEU A 180 -13.25 -16.72 57.43
C LEU A 180 -12.97 -17.43 58.78
N ARG A 181 -13.12 -18.76 58.85
CA ARG A 181 -12.95 -19.55 60.08
C ARG A 181 -11.56 -20.18 60.21
N GLN A 182 -10.72 -20.10 59.18
CA GLN A 182 -9.34 -20.60 59.20
C GLN A 182 -8.35 -19.47 58.91
N ASN A 183 -7.10 -19.65 59.33
CA ASN A 183 -6.04 -18.73 58.94
C ASN A 183 -5.83 -18.81 57.41
N PRO A 184 -5.86 -17.69 56.66
CA PRO A 184 -5.90 -17.72 55.20
C PRO A 184 -4.58 -18.25 54.60
N SER A 185 -4.56 -19.54 54.27
CA SER A 185 -3.47 -20.19 53.55
C SER A 185 -3.82 -20.29 52.05
N THR A 186 -3.85 -19.16 51.36
CA THR A 186 -4.18 -19.13 49.92
C THR A 186 -2.98 -19.54 49.08
N THR A 187 -3.07 -20.71 48.44
CA THR A 187 -2.02 -21.18 47.53
C THR A 187 -2.14 -20.45 46.18
N TRP A 188 -1.13 -19.65 45.82
CA TRP A 188 -1.08 -18.89 44.56
C TRP A 188 -0.01 -19.46 43.63
N ILE A 189 -0.37 -19.77 42.38
CA ILE A 189 0.61 -19.91 41.29
C ILE A 189 0.97 -18.52 40.76
N ARG A 190 2.20 -18.33 40.30
CA ARG A 190 2.74 -17.04 39.86
C ARG A 190 3.54 -17.17 38.56
N ALA A 191 3.37 -16.22 37.65
CA ALA A 191 4.19 -16.09 36.45
C ALA A 191 4.51 -14.61 36.21
N GLN A 192 5.78 -14.31 35.93
CA GLN A 192 6.30 -12.95 35.85
C GLN A 192 6.76 -12.61 34.43
N ALA A 193 6.62 -11.34 34.06
CA ALA A 193 7.17 -10.72 32.87
C ALA A 193 7.78 -9.37 33.21
N THR A 194 8.96 -9.08 32.68
CA THR A 194 9.60 -7.77 32.82
C THR A 194 9.20 -6.91 31.64
N VAL A 195 8.69 -5.70 31.90
CA VAL A 195 8.46 -4.69 30.87
C VAL A 195 9.49 -3.58 31.03
N THR A 196 10.21 -3.29 29.95
CA THR A 196 11.21 -2.21 29.88
C THR A 196 10.68 -1.11 28.97
N VAL A 197 10.44 0.09 29.50
CA VAL A 197 9.99 1.25 28.70
C VAL A 197 11.15 2.20 28.46
N LEU A 198 11.64 2.22 27.23
CA LEU A 198 12.66 3.15 26.77
C LEU A 198 12.01 4.46 26.31
N GLN A 199 12.71 5.58 26.50
CA GLN A 199 12.25 6.86 25.96
C GLN A 199 12.40 6.87 24.44
N LYS A 200 11.31 7.20 23.73
CA LYS A 200 11.33 7.41 22.29
C LYS A 200 12.33 8.53 21.97
N PRO A 201 13.34 8.31 21.09
CA PRO A 201 14.25 9.38 20.72
C PRO A 201 13.51 10.54 20.04
N SER A 202 13.95 11.76 20.33
CA SER A 202 13.42 12.98 19.74
C SER A 202 14.46 13.59 18.81
N ILE A 203 14.06 13.86 17.58
CA ILE A 203 14.89 14.48 16.54
C ILE A 203 14.18 15.78 16.15
N ASP A 204 14.92 16.88 16.25
CA ASP A 204 14.53 18.18 15.71
C ASP A 204 15.10 18.30 14.29
N SER A 205 14.30 18.73 13.33
CA SER A 205 14.64 18.69 11.89
C SER A 205 14.21 19.98 11.19
N SER A 206 15.02 20.46 10.24
CA SER A 206 14.69 21.63 9.43
C SER A 206 13.37 21.46 8.65
N ASP A 207 12.63 22.55 8.47
CA ASP A 207 11.37 22.56 7.73
C ASP A 207 11.48 22.03 6.28
N GLN A 208 10.33 21.67 5.71
CA GLN A 208 10.19 21.37 4.27
C GLN A 208 10.72 22.52 3.39
N VAL A 209 11.30 22.18 2.25
CA VAL A 209 11.87 23.16 1.31
C VAL A 209 11.17 23.08 -0.04
N ILE A 210 10.77 24.22 -0.60
CA ILE A 210 10.20 24.30 -1.95
C ILE A 210 11.25 24.87 -2.90
N LEU A 211 11.60 24.11 -3.94
CA LEU A 211 12.51 24.57 -4.99
C LEU A 211 11.81 25.58 -5.90
N PRO A 212 12.45 26.72 -6.24
CA PRO A 212 11.94 27.65 -7.23
C PRO A 212 11.92 27.01 -8.62
N LEU A 213 11.07 27.51 -9.52
CA LEU A 213 11.02 27.05 -10.91
C LEU A 213 12.26 27.49 -11.73
N ASP A 214 13.02 28.47 -11.24
CA ASP A 214 14.18 29.02 -11.91
C ASP A 214 15.45 28.19 -11.70
N SER A 215 16.30 28.14 -12.72
CA SER A 215 17.51 27.27 -12.76
C SER A 215 18.64 27.64 -11.78
N HIS A 216 18.45 28.66 -10.93
CA HIS A 216 19.47 29.23 -10.03
C HIS A 216 18.94 29.32 -8.59
N SER A 217 18.63 28.17 -8.00
CA SER A 217 18.41 28.07 -6.56
C SER A 217 19.74 28.18 -5.79
N PRO A 218 19.78 28.89 -4.64
CA PRO A 218 20.95 28.88 -3.77
C PRO A 218 21.15 27.49 -3.14
N PRO A 219 22.35 27.19 -2.60
CA PRO A 219 22.58 25.97 -1.84
C PRO A 219 21.57 25.80 -0.70
N ILE A 220 21.06 24.58 -0.54
CA ILE A 220 20.14 24.21 0.55
C ILE A 220 20.88 23.28 1.52
N THR A 221 20.71 23.49 2.82
CA THR A 221 21.18 22.58 3.87
C THR A 221 19.98 22.03 4.61
N LEU A 222 19.80 20.71 4.59
CA LEU A 222 18.90 19.99 5.48
C LEU A 222 19.64 19.72 6.79
N GLN A 223 18.97 19.87 7.93
CA GLN A 223 19.59 19.71 9.25
C GLN A 223 18.73 18.81 10.14
N CYS A 224 19.39 17.93 10.90
CA CYS A 224 18.78 17.18 12.00
C CYS A 224 19.63 17.23 13.27
N ASN A 225 18.96 17.28 14.41
CA ASN A 225 19.55 17.34 15.74
C ASN A 225 18.84 16.36 16.68
N LEU A 226 19.57 15.36 17.17
CA LEU A 226 19.08 14.40 18.15
C LEU A 226 19.00 15.05 19.54
N THR A 227 17.82 15.54 19.90
CA THR A 227 17.57 16.32 21.12
C THR A 227 17.36 15.47 22.37
N ILE A 228 16.71 14.31 22.25
CA ILE A 228 16.46 13.38 23.38
C ILE A 228 16.85 11.96 22.97
N SER A 229 17.68 11.31 23.78
CA SER A 229 18.07 9.90 23.63
C SER A 229 18.51 9.31 24.98
N GLN A 230 18.05 8.11 25.32
CA GLN A 230 18.51 7.35 26.50
C GLN A 230 19.71 6.44 26.23
N SER A 231 19.83 5.94 25.00
CA SER A 231 20.96 5.15 24.54
C SER A 231 21.97 6.07 23.84
N ASN A 232 23.24 5.67 23.80
CA ASN A 232 24.24 6.38 23.00
C ASN A 232 23.86 6.28 21.52
N ASN A 233 24.00 7.39 20.79
CA ASN A 233 23.92 7.35 19.33
C ASN A 233 25.17 6.63 18.82
N ARG A 234 24.98 5.63 17.97
CA ARG A 234 26.09 4.91 17.34
C ARG A 234 26.51 5.62 16.07
N GLU A 235 25.54 5.92 15.21
CA GLU A 235 25.75 6.56 13.91
C GLU A 235 24.48 7.29 13.48
N SER A 236 24.66 8.33 12.68
CA SER A 236 23.62 8.99 11.90
C SER A 236 23.95 8.91 10.42
N PHE A 237 22.94 8.84 9.56
CA PHE A 237 23.09 8.84 8.10
C PHE A 237 21.84 9.42 7.44
N TRP A 238 21.94 9.75 6.15
CA TRP A 238 20.83 10.28 5.37
C TRP A 238 20.29 9.26 4.38
N MET A 239 18.98 9.26 4.18
CA MET A 239 18.28 8.53 3.13
C MET A 239 17.51 9.50 2.24
N LYS A 240 17.29 9.13 0.98
CA LYS A 240 16.40 9.81 0.03
C LYS A 240 15.48 8.78 -0.60
N ASN A 241 14.16 8.99 -0.55
CA ASN A 241 13.14 8.11 -1.12
C ASN A 241 13.30 6.61 -0.73
N GLY A 242 13.79 6.35 0.49
CA GLY A 242 14.04 4.99 1.00
C GLY A 242 15.43 4.40 0.72
N GLU A 243 16.28 5.06 -0.09
CA GLU A 243 17.67 4.63 -0.36
C GLU A 243 18.68 5.43 0.47
N GLU A 244 19.70 4.78 1.03
CA GLU A 244 20.76 5.45 1.79
C GLU A 244 21.66 6.30 0.86
N ILE A 245 21.94 7.54 1.28
CA ILE A 245 22.85 8.44 0.56
C ILE A 245 24.29 8.07 0.93
N PRO A 246 25.13 7.65 -0.05
CA PRO A 246 26.50 7.20 0.23
C PRO A 246 27.36 8.27 0.93
N ASN A 247 28.26 7.83 1.79
CA ASN A 247 29.22 8.67 2.52
C ASN A 247 28.59 9.71 3.47
N THR A 248 27.35 9.47 3.93
CA THR A 248 26.68 10.34 4.94
C THR A 248 26.71 9.78 6.36
N ARG A 249 27.26 8.57 6.56
CA ARG A 249 27.42 7.92 7.87
C ARG A 249 28.42 8.66 8.75
N ALA A 250 28.00 9.09 9.94
CA ALA A 250 28.85 9.76 10.93
C ALA A 250 28.37 9.52 12.37
N GLU A 251 29.27 9.46 13.35
CA GLU A 251 28.95 9.26 14.77
C GLU A 251 28.44 10.54 15.48
N THR A 252 27.61 11.35 14.80
CA THR A 252 27.20 12.68 15.27
C THR A 252 25.73 12.72 15.72
N ARG A 253 25.44 13.58 16.71
CA ARG A 253 24.06 13.94 17.11
C ARG A 253 23.43 14.97 16.18
N ASN A 254 24.26 15.85 15.62
CA ASN A 254 23.87 16.87 14.66
C ASN A 254 24.39 16.42 13.30
N THR A 255 23.51 16.32 12.32
CA THR A 255 23.87 15.91 10.95
C THR A 255 23.25 16.87 9.95
N GLU A 256 24.00 17.14 8.88
CA GLU A 256 23.61 18.09 7.85
C GLU A 256 23.79 17.45 6.47
N TYR A 257 22.85 17.69 5.56
CA TYR A 257 22.97 17.29 4.17
C TYR A 257 22.81 18.51 3.26
N LYS A 258 23.88 18.85 2.53
CA LYS A 258 23.96 20.06 1.72
C LYS A 258 23.84 19.74 0.23
N LEU A 259 22.92 20.43 -0.44
CA LEU A 259 22.75 20.42 -1.88
C LEU A 259 23.27 21.75 -2.45
N ASP A 260 24.46 21.74 -3.06
CA ASP A 260 25.07 22.95 -3.62
C ASP A 260 24.34 23.53 -4.83
N LYS A 261 23.68 22.68 -5.63
CA LYS A 261 22.94 23.07 -6.84
C LYS A 261 21.60 22.32 -6.90
N PRO A 262 20.59 22.77 -6.14
CA PRO A 262 19.28 22.13 -6.13
C PRO A 262 18.63 22.16 -7.52
N ARG A 263 17.85 21.12 -7.81
CA ARG A 263 17.18 20.87 -9.09
C ARG A 263 15.97 20.00 -8.86
N THR A 264 15.04 19.94 -9.80
CA THR A 264 13.82 19.12 -9.71
C THR A 264 14.10 17.62 -9.48
N GLU A 265 15.23 17.09 -9.97
CA GLU A 265 15.72 15.72 -9.71
C GLU A 265 16.16 15.47 -8.25
N HIS A 266 16.46 16.54 -7.52
CA HIS A 266 16.76 16.49 -6.08
C HIS A 266 15.50 16.55 -5.20
N ALA A 267 14.32 16.85 -5.75
CA ALA A 267 13.07 16.78 -5.00
C ALA A 267 12.79 15.32 -4.54
N GLY A 268 12.13 15.19 -3.39
CA GLY A 268 11.85 13.89 -2.77
C GLY A 268 11.72 13.98 -1.24
N GLU A 269 11.53 12.82 -0.64
CA GLU A 269 11.52 12.64 0.81
C GLU A 269 12.95 12.36 1.29
N TYR A 270 13.51 13.23 2.13
CA TYR A 270 14.78 13.01 2.80
C TYR A 270 14.52 12.57 4.23
N MET A 271 15.32 11.63 4.74
CA MET A 271 15.26 11.21 6.13
C MET A 271 16.66 11.22 6.72
N CYS A 272 16.82 11.84 7.88
CA CYS A 272 17.97 11.58 8.75
C CYS A 272 17.61 10.39 9.65
N VAL A 273 18.50 9.42 9.76
CA VAL A 273 18.33 8.20 10.56
C VAL A 273 19.43 8.14 11.62
N TYR A 274 19.06 7.80 12.84
CA TYR A 274 19.96 7.56 13.96
C TYR A 274 19.81 6.13 14.45
N THR A 275 20.93 5.43 14.63
CA THR A 275 20.97 4.12 15.29
C THR A 275 21.59 4.23 16.67
N PHE A 276 21.28 3.28 17.53
CA PHE A 276 21.63 3.28 18.94
C PHE A 276 22.09 1.89 19.38
N ASP A 277 22.86 1.81 20.47
CA ASP A 277 23.40 0.54 20.97
C ASP A 277 22.31 -0.38 21.55
N SER A 278 21.29 0.21 22.17
CA SER A 278 20.28 -0.50 22.98
C SER A 278 18.84 -0.02 22.77
N ALA A 279 18.62 0.92 21.85
CA ALA A 279 17.30 1.45 21.51
C ALA A 279 16.97 1.22 20.02
N PRO A 280 15.68 1.12 19.63
CA PRO A 280 15.27 1.13 18.24
C PRO A 280 15.77 2.38 17.50
N SER A 281 16.09 2.23 16.22
CA SER A 281 16.47 3.37 15.37
C SER A 281 15.34 4.40 15.30
N ALA A 282 15.71 5.67 15.17
CA ALA A 282 14.79 6.79 15.04
C ALA A 282 15.12 7.61 13.79
N ASN A 283 14.13 8.25 13.20
CA ASN A 283 14.28 9.07 12.02
C ASN A 283 13.39 10.32 12.08
N ALA A 284 13.73 11.32 11.27
CA ALA A 284 12.87 12.45 10.96
C ALA A 284 12.87 12.71 9.45
N THR A 285 11.70 13.03 8.90
CA THR A 285 11.48 13.28 7.48
C THR A 285 11.53 14.78 7.19
N ILE A 286 12.21 15.16 6.11
CA ILE A 286 12.23 16.51 5.54
C ILE A 286 11.89 16.39 4.05
N GLU A 287 10.83 17.06 3.60
CA GLU A 287 10.40 17.03 2.20
C GLU A 287 11.06 18.15 1.39
N ILE A 288 11.74 17.82 0.28
CA ILE A 288 12.09 18.79 -0.76
C ILE A 288 11.04 18.69 -1.87
N LYS A 289 10.24 19.74 -2.04
CA LYS A 289 9.14 19.84 -3.01
C LYS A 289 9.56 20.65 -4.23
N ALA A 290 9.06 20.28 -5.41
CA ALA A 290 9.30 20.98 -6.66
C ALA A 290 8.16 20.75 -7.64
N ALA A 291 7.92 21.70 -8.56
CA ALA A 291 7.01 21.49 -9.68
C ALA A 291 7.52 20.35 -10.58
N PRO A 292 6.65 19.62 -11.30
CA PRO A 292 7.08 18.52 -12.15
C PRO A 292 7.91 19.05 -13.32
N ASP A 293 8.97 18.33 -13.70
CA ASP A 293 9.72 18.63 -14.93
C ASP A 293 9.85 17.37 -15.81
N ILE A 294 9.48 17.49 -17.09
CA ILE A 294 9.40 16.35 -18.02
C ILE A 294 10.77 16.16 -18.67
N THR A 295 11.56 15.26 -18.08
CA THR A 295 12.94 14.96 -18.49
C THR A 295 13.03 13.94 -19.63
N GLY A 296 11.95 13.22 -19.94
CA GLY A 296 11.92 12.28 -21.07
C GLY A 296 10.54 12.21 -21.71
N HIS A 297 10.48 12.29 -23.04
CA HIS A 297 9.25 12.10 -23.81
C HIS A 297 9.58 11.65 -25.24
N LYS A 298 8.58 11.20 -26.00
CA LYS A 298 8.75 10.77 -27.39
C LYS A 298 8.24 11.82 -28.38
N ARG A 299 9.13 12.72 -28.82
CA ARG A 299 8.79 13.87 -29.70
C ARG A 299 7.96 13.51 -30.93
N SER A 300 8.17 12.32 -31.52
CA SER A 300 7.26 11.77 -32.54
C SER A 300 7.29 10.25 -32.58
N GLU A 301 6.17 9.64 -32.94
CA GLU A 301 6.03 8.23 -33.29
C GLU A 301 5.53 8.07 -34.74
N ASN A 302 6.04 7.06 -35.44
CA ASN A 302 5.58 6.70 -36.79
C ASN A 302 5.14 5.22 -36.78
N LYS A 303 3.92 4.96 -37.22
CA LYS A 303 3.32 3.61 -37.26
C LYS A 303 2.49 3.41 -38.52
N ASN A 304 2.19 2.16 -38.85
CA ASN A 304 1.22 1.84 -39.89
C ASN A 304 -0.19 1.69 -39.29
N GLU A 305 -1.18 1.87 -40.15
CA GLU A 305 -2.59 1.55 -39.94
C GLU A 305 -2.75 0.10 -39.42
N GLY A 306 -3.60 -0.09 -38.41
CA GLY A 306 -3.78 -1.37 -37.69
C GLY A 306 -2.67 -1.75 -36.69
N GLU A 307 -1.53 -1.05 -36.65
CA GLU A 307 -0.48 -1.31 -35.65
C GLU A 307 -0.83 -0.73 -34.26
N LYS A 308 0.02 -1.01 -33.26
CA LYS A 308 0.00 -0.34 -31.96
C LYS A 308 1.00 0.81 -31.90
N ALA A 309 0.54 2.01 -31.55
CA ALA A 309 1.39 3.13 -31.14
C ALA A 309 1.58 3.17 -29.62
N VAL A 310 2.74 3.67 -29.20
CA VAL A 310 3.07 3.93 -27.79
C VAL A 310 3.75 5.29 -27.67
N LEU A 311 3.12 6.19 -26.93
CA LEU A 311 3.65 7.49 -26.52
C LEU A 311 3.91 7.45 -25.01
N TYR A 312 4.95 8.13 -24.53
CA TYR A 312 5.26 8.16 -23.09
C TYR A 312 5.85 9.49 -22.67
N CYS A 313 5.71 9.79 -21.38
CA CYS A 313 6.37 10.88 -20.70
C CYS A 313 6.92 10.43 -19.34
N LYS A 314 8.09 10.93 -18.99
CA LYS A 314 8.79 10.73 -17.72
C LYS A 314 9.09 12.10 -17.12
N SER A 315 8.78 12.26 -15.84
CA SER A 315 9.03 13.48 -15.08
C SER A 315 9.82 13.21 -13.80
N VAL A 316 10.57 14.22 -13.36
CA VAL A 316 11.07 14.35 -11.99
C VAL A 316 10.24 15.40 -11.23
N GLY A 317 10.39 15.47 -9.91
CA GLY A 317 9.65 16.39 -9.03
C GLY A 317 8.89 15.65 -7.93
N TYR A 318 8.62 16.35 -6.83
CA TYR A 318 7.94 15.80 -5.66
C TYR A 318 6.96 16.85 -5.07
N PRO A 319 5.74 16.48 -4.64
CA PRO A 319 5.12 15.15 -4.77
C PRO A 319 4.99 14.68 -6.22
N TYR A 320 4.90 13.37 -6.45
CA TYR A 320 4.77 12.83 -7.80
C TYR A 320 3.51 13.37 -8.51
N PRO A 321 3.60 13.69 -9.81
CA PRO A 321 2.49 14.32 -10.52
C PRO A 321 1.35 13.36 -10.82
N GLN A 322 0.15 13.93 -10.84
CA GLN A 322 -0.99 13.36 -11.55
C GLN A 322 -0.81 13.59 -13.05
N TRP A 323 -1.13 12.56 -13.84
CA TRP A 323 -0.94 12.55 -15.28
C TRP A 323 -2.25 12.68 -16.02
N THR A 324 -2.24 13.54 -17.04
CA THR A 324 -3.36 13.72 -17.98
C THR A 324 -2.83 13.63 -19.40
N TRP A 325 -3.55 12.93 -20.27
CA TRP A 325 -3.27 12.89 -21.72
C TRP A 325 -4.41 13.56 -22.47
N ARG A 326 -4.08 14.35 -23.49
CA ARG A 326 -5.04 15.04 -24.36
C ARG A 326 -4.61 14.93 -25.81
N LYS A 327 -5.57 14.94 -26.72
CA LYS A 327 -5.29 15.15 -28.14
C LYS A 327 -5.39 16.64 -28.44
N LEU A 328 -4.41 17.20 -29.11
CA LEU A 328 -4.44 18.57 -29.62
C LEU A 328 -5.10 18.56 -31.00
N ASP A 329 -6.18 19.31 -31.15
CA ASP A 329 -6.82 19.59 -32.44
C ASP A 329 -6.92 21.10 -32.63
N ASN A 330 -6.32 21.63 -33.71
CA ASN A 330 -6.25 23.06 -34.01
C ASN A 330 -5.74 23.94 -32.84
N GLY A 331 -4.90 23.38 -31.95
CA GLY A 331 -4.41 24.03 -30.73
C GLY A 331 -5.36 23.98 -29.52
N ALA A 332 -6.55 23.40 -29.67
CA ALA A 332 -7.46 23.12 -28.56
C ALA A 332 -7.15 21.75 -27.94
N ASN A 333 -7.24 21.69 -26.61
CA ASN A 333 -6.95 20.49 -25.82
C ASN A 333 -8.23 19.64 -25.68
N LEU A 334 -8.33 18.55 -26.44
CA LEU A 334 -9.45 17.60 -26.41
C LEU A 334 -9.15 16.43 -25.46
N GLU A 335 -10.17 15.99 -24.73
CA GLU A 335 -10.11 14.72 -24.00
C GLU A 335 -10.03 13.55 -24.97
N ILE A 336 -9.34 12.48 -24.57
CA ILE A 336 -9.22 11.29 -25.41
C ILE A 336 -10.52 10.50 -25.32
N ASP A 337 -11.29 10.51 -26.42
CA ASP A 337 -12.48 9.66 -26.53
C ASP A 337 -12.06 8.18 -26.55
N ASN A 338 -12.43 7.46 -25.48
CA ASN A 338 -12.20 6.03 -25.35
C ASN A 338 -13.48 5.20 -25.53
N SER A 339 -14.50 5.75 -26.22
CA SER A 339 -15.72 5.04 -26.63
C SER A 339 -15.41 3.70 -27.32
N THR A 340 -14.39 3.67 -28.17
CA THR A 340 -13.91 2.50 -28.93
C THR A 340 -13.07 1.52 -28.11
N ARG A 341 -12.67 1.88 -26.88
CA ARG A 341 -11.77 1.09 -26.01
C ARG A 341 -10.39 0.79 -26.62
N ARG A 342 -9.93 1.58 -27.60
CA ARG A 342 -8.61 1.43 -28.24
C ARG A 342 -7.48 2.18 -27.50
N PHE A 343 -7.82 3.11 -26.60
CA PHE A 343 -6.87 3.92 -25.85
C PHE A 343 -6.64 3.36 -24.45
N PHE A 344 -5.38 3.10 -24.11
CA PHE A 344 -4.96 2.57 -22.81
C PHE A 344 -3.92 3.50 -22.20
N ILE A 345 -4.26 4.12 -21.06
CA ILE A 345 -3.34 4.96 -20.30
C ILE A 345 -2.83 4.17 -19.10
N MET A 346 -1.51 4.06 -18.98
CA MET A 346 -0.84 3.51 -17.80
C MET A 346 0.00 4.60 -17.15
N SER A 347 -0.34 4.97 -15.92
CA SER A 347 0.38 5.98 -15.14
C SER A 347 0.98 5.38 -13.87
N LYS A 348 2.20 5.81 -13.55
CA LYS A 348 3.00 5.45 -12.38
C LYS A 348 3.67 6.72 -11.82
N GLU A 349 4.33 6.58 -10.68
CA GLU A 349 5.18 7.63 -10.11
C GLU A 349 6.21 8.12 -11.13
N GLY A 350 6.12 9.40 -11.50
CA GLY A 350 7.02 10.03 -12.46
C GLY A 350 7.00 9.48 -13.89
N TYR A 351 6.04 8.63 -14.27
CA TYR A 351 5.95 8.08 -15.64
C TYR A 351 4.50 7.84 -16.10
N THR A 352 4.21 8.13 -17.36
CA THR A 352 2.94 7.77 -18.01
C THR A 352 3.16 7.28 -19.44
N GLU A 353 2.32 6.35 -19.87
CA GLU A 353 2.26 5.79 -21.22
C GLU A 353 0.83 5.90 -21.75
N LEU A 354 0.69 6.37 -23.00
CA LEU A 354 -0.51 6.25 -23.81
C LEU A 354 -0.25 5.21 -24.92
N SER A 355 -0.95 4.08 -24.80
CA SER A 355 -0.98 3.00 -25.78
C SER A 355 -2.24 3.12 -26.64
N ILE A 356 -2.11 3.13 -27.97
CA ILE A 356 -3.22 3.15 -28.93
C ILE A 356 -3.11 1.91 -29.79
N VAL A 357 -4.13 1.05 -29.79
CA VAL A 357 -4.18 -0.18 -30.62
C VAL A 357 -5.04 0.02 -31.85
N ASP A 358 -4.78 -0.77 -32.90
CA ASP A 358 -5.57 -0.79 -34.13
C ASP A 358 -5.73 0.62 -34.73
N LEU A 359 -4.60 1.22 -35.11
CA LEU A 359 -4.51 2.62 -35.53
C LEU A 359 -5.35 2.92 -36.77
N ASP A 360 -6.25 3.88 -36.66
CA ASP A 360 -7.01 4.42 -37.78
C ASP A 360 -6.29 5.61 -38.41
N ILE A 361 -6.20 5.62 -39.75
CA ILE A 361 -5.46 6.66 -40.48
C ILE A 361 -6.18 8.02 -40.54
N ALA A 362 -7.49 8.07 -40.29
CA ALA A 362 -8.27 9.31 -40.32
C ALA A 362 -8.39 9.98 -38.94
N SER A 363 -8.56 9.20 -37.86
CA SER A 363 -8.81 9.72 -36.50
C SER A 363 -7.57 9.82 -35.62
N ASP A 364 -6.56 8.96 -35.80
CA ASP A 364 -5.47 8.82 -34.82
C ASP A 364 -4.21 9.67 -35.09
N PRO A 365 -3.86 10.10 -36.33
CA PRO A 365 -2.80 11.07 -36.52
C PRO A 365 -3.05 12.38 -35.77
N GLY A 366 -1.98 13.01 -35.29
CA GLY A 366 -2.04 14.33 -34.68
C GLY A 366 -1.03 14.53 -33.55
N GLU A 367 -1.26 15.56 -32.77
CA GLU A 367 -0.45 15.91 -31.61
C GLU A 367 -1.13 15.43 -30.33
N TYR A 368 -0.35 14.82 -29.44
CA TYR A 368 -0.81 14.33 -28.14
C TYR A 368 0.00 15.01 -27.04
N GLU A 369 -0.68 15.74 -26.16
CA GLU A 369 -0.09 16.37 -24.98
C GLU A 369 -0.14 15.39 -23.80
N CYS A 370 1.00 15.18 -23.16
CA CYS A 370 1.05 14.69 -21.79
C CYS A 370 1.21 15.90 -20.85
N ASN A 371 0.45 15.95 -19.76
CA ASN A 371 0.54 16.99 -18.75
C ASN A 371 0.70 16.36 -17.35
N ALA A 372 1.76 16.76 -16.66
CA ALA A 372 2.12 16.38 -15.31
C ALA A 372 1.79 17.53 -14.35
N THR A 373 0.93 17.29 -13.36
CA THR A 373 0.52 18.31 -12.37
C THR A 373 0.72 17.81 -10.94
N ASN A 374 1.36 18.61 -10.08
CA ASN A 374 1.38 18.41 -8.62
C ASN A 374 0.98 19.71 -7.88
N ILE A 375 1.07 19.71 -6.55
CA ILE A 375 0.68 20.85 -5.71
C ILE A 375 1.58 22.10 -5.86
N ILE A 376 2.75 21.98 -6.48
CA ILE A 376 3.71 23.08 -6.71
C ILE A 376 3.55 23.68 -8.11
N GLY A 377 3.09 22.89 -9.10
CA GLY A 377 2.82 23.39 -10.44
C GLY A 377 2.53 22.29 -11.46
N SER A 378 2.53 22.66 -12.74
CA SER A 378 2.33 21.75 -13.86
C SER A 378 3.31 21.97 -15.00
N LYS A 379 3.57 20.91 -15.76
CA LYS A 379 4.40 20.90 -16.96
C LYS A 379 3.79 19.97 -17.99
N SER A 380 3.67 20.43 -19.22
CA SER A 380 3.22 19.62 -20.35
C SER A 380 4.27 19.47 -21.45
N MET A 381 4.08 18.46 -22.30
CA MET A 381 4.95 18.17 -23.44
C MET A 381 4.17 17.45 -24.54
N THR A 382 4.42 17.83 -25.79
CA THR A 382 3.69 17.33 -26.97
C THR A 382 4.48 16.27 -27.74
N SER A 383 3.77 15.24 -28.19
CA SER A 383 4.29 14.12 -28.98
C SER A 383 3.49 13.97 -30.28
N ILE A 384 4.15 13.92 -31.44
CA ILE A 384 3.47 13.85 -32.76
C ILE A 384 3.30 12.39 -33.22
N LEU A 385 2.07 11.89 -33.31
CA LEU A 385 1.76 10.58 -33.89
C LEU A 385 1.48 10.70 -35.39
N ARG A 386 2.18 9.88 -36.19
CA ARG A 386 2.00 9.76 -37.64
C ARG A 386 1.60 8.33 -37.99
N VAL A 387 0.45 8.17 -38.64
CA VAL A 387 -0.03 6.87 -39.17
C VAL A 387 0.15 6.86 -40.69
N ARG A 388 0.59 5.73 -41.25
CA ARG A 388 0.70 5.49 -42.70
C ARG A 388 -0.24 4.35 -43.08
N SER A 389 -0.85 4.40 -44.27
CA SER A 389 -1.76 3.32 -44.68
C SER A 389 -1.00 2.00 -44.83
N GLN A 390 -1.63 0.91 -44.41
CA GLN A 390 -1.09 -0.44 -44.57
C GLN A 390 -0.88 -0.79 -46.06
N LEU A 391 -1.69 -0.19 -46.94
CA LEU A 391 -1.63 -0.37 -48.40
C LEU A 391 -0.57 0.53 -49.08
N ALA A 392 0.08 1.44 -48.34
CA ALA A 392 1.10 2.35 -48.89
C ALA A 392 2.19 1.65 -49.74
N PRO A 393 2.71 0.45 -49.38
CA PRO A 393 3.71 -0.26 -50.19
C PRO A 393 3.18 -0.85 -51.50
N LEU A 394 1.86 -0.94 -51.70
CA LEU A 394 1.25 -1.53 -52.91
C LEU A 394 1.08 -0.53 -54.06
N TRP A 395 0.97 0.76 -53.76
CA TRP A 395 0.77 1.80 -54.80
C TRP A 395 1.90 1.88 -55.85
N PRO A 396 3.20 1.72 -55.51
CA PRO A 396 4.26 1.64 -56.52
C PRO A 396 4.08 0.43 -57.46
N LEU A 397 3.64 -0.72 -56.94
CA LEU A 397 3.40 -1.93 -57.74
C LEU A 397 2.18 -1.75 -58.66
N LEU A 398 1.12 -1.09 -58.18
CA LEU A 398 -0.05 -0.72 -59.00
C LEU A 398 0.32 0.29 -60.09
N GLY A 399 1.22 1.24 -59.81
CA GLY A 399 1.76 2.17 -60.81
C GLY A 399 2.48 1.43 -61.94
N VAL A 400 3.44 0.57 -61.60
CA VAL A 400 4.17 -0.26 -62.57
C VAL A 400 3.24 -1.18 -63.36
N LEU A 401 2.24 -1.79 -62.71
CA LEU A 401 1.23 -2.61 -63.39
C LEU A 401 0.37 -1.80 -64.37
N ALA A 402 -0.03 -0.58 -64.00
CA ALA A 402 -0.78 0.31 -64.87
C ALA A 402 0.06 0.76 -66.08
N GLU A 403 1.34 1.08 -65.90
CA GLU A 403 2.27 1.39 -67.00
C GLU A 403 2.39 0.20 -67.99
N ILE A 404 2.56 -1.02 -67.47
CA ILE A 404 2.59 -2.23 -68.30
C ILE A 404 1.29 -2.42 -69.09
N ILE A 405 0.13 -2.23 -68.45
CA ILE A 405 -1.18 -2.35 -69.12
C ILE A 405 -1.34 -1.28 -70.22
N VAL A 406 -0.92 -0.04 -69.98
CA VAL A 406 -0.97 1.04 -70.97
C VAL A 406 -0.07 0.73 -72.17
N LEU A 407 1.16 0.24 -71.94
CA LEU A 407 2.07 -0.18 -73.01
C LEU A 407 1.46 -1.31 -73.87
N VAL A 408 0.89 -2.33 -73.24
CA VAL A 408 0.22 -3.44 -73.95
C VAL A 408 -0.98 -2.95 -74.76
N LEU A 409 -1.81 -2.04 -74.22
CA LEU A 409 -2.94 -1.46 -74.94
C LEU A 409 -2.49 -0.64 -76.16
N ILE A 410 -1.41 0.16 -76.03
CA ILE A 410 -0.84 0.91 -77.17
C ILE A 410 -0.37 -0.05 -78.26
N ILE A 411 0.34 -1.13 -77.90
CA ILE A 411 0.79 -2.15 -78.86
C ILE A 411 -0.39 -2.80 -79.57
N VAL A 412 -1.44 -3.21 -78.84
CA VAL A 412 -2.65 -3.83 -79.42
C VAL A 412 -3.41 -2.86 -80.34
N ILE A 413 -3.51 -1.57 -79.99
CA ILE A 413 -4.15 -0.55 -80.85
C ILE A 413 -3.30 -0.31 -82.11
N TYR A 414 -1.98 -0.27 -81.99
CA TYR A 414 -1.06 -0.14 -83.12
C TYR A 414 -1.21 -1.33 -84.07
N GLU A 415 -1.13 -2.56 -83.57
CA GLU A 415 -1.33 -3.78 -84.36
C GLU A 415 -2.74 -3.86 -84.99
N LYS A 416 -3.79 -3.44 -84.28
CA LYS A 416 -5.15 -3.39 -84.84
C LYS A 416 -5.36 -2.31 -85.91
N ARG A 417 -4.62 -1.20 -85.84
CA ARG A 417 -4.60 -0.17 -86.91
C ARG A 417 -3.70 -0.58 -88.08
N LYS A 418 -2.78 -1.52 -87.88
CA LYS A 418 -1.82 -2.01 -88.87
C LYS A 418 -2.35 -3.25 -89.62
N LYS A 419 -3.43 -3.05 -90.38
CA LYS A 419 -3.93 -3.99 -91.40
C LYS A 419 -4.39 -3.20 -92.64
N PRO A 420 -4.21 -3.77 -93.85
CA PRO A 420 -3.04 -3.36 -94.62
C PRO A 420 -3.43 -2.68 -95.93
N ASP A 421 -2.88 -1.49 -96.17
CA ASP A 421 -2.81 -0.89 -97.51
C ASP A 421 -1.42 -0.23 -97.69
N ASP A 422 -1.05 -0.09 -98.96
CA ASP A 422 0.20 0.48 -99.51
C ASP A 422 1.50 -0.34 -99.36
N VAL A 423 1.61 -1.33 -100.26
CA VAL A 423 2.88 -1.68 -100.92
C VAL A 423 3.09 -0.69 -102.09
N PRO A 424 4.18 0.08 -102.15
CA PRO A 424 4.56 0.82 -103.35
C PRO A 424 5.36 -0.08 -104.29
N ASP A 425 4.90 -0.21 -105.54
CA ASP A 425 5.60 -0.91 -106.61
C ASP A 425 6.82 -0.14 -107.15
N GLU A 426 7.79 -0.92 -107.63
CA GLU A 426 8.85 -0.64 -108.61
C GLU A 426 9.56 0.73 -108.64
N CYS A 427 10.90 0.66 -108.54
CA CYS A 427 11.76 1.03 -109.67
C CYS A 427 13.15 0.38 -109.55
N ALA A 428 13.41 -0.63 -110.37
CA ALA A 428 14.76 -1.13 -110.65
C ALA A 428 15.18 -0.70 -112.07
N VAL A 429 16.39 -0.19 -112.21
CA VAL A 429 17.21 -0.06 -113.45
C VAL A 429 18.59 0.41 -112.94
N ASP A 430 19.58 -0.50 -112.89
CA ASP A 430 20.67 -0.63 -113.86
C ASP A 430 21.63 0.60 -113.90
N LYS A 431 22.96 0.48 -113.91
CA LYS A 431 23.88 -0.68 -114.08
C LYS A 431 25.24 -0.33 -113.48
N ALA A 432 25.95 -1.32 -112.92
CA ALA A 432 27.38 -1.19 -112.57
C ALA A 432 28.14 -2.43 -113.07
N MET A 433 28.82 -2.28 -114.20
CA MET A 433 29.67 -3.27 -114.90
C MET A 433 30.31 -2.51 -116.08
N ILE A 434 31.58 -2.68 -116.49
CA ILE A 434 32.54 -3.81 -116.42
C ILE A 434 33.97 -3.25 -116.23
N ASN A 435 34.94 -4.17 -116.07
CA ASN A 435 36.40 -4.01 -116.25
C ASN A 435 36.87 -3.04 -117.36
N ASP A 436 38.15 -2.65 -117.21
CA ASP A 436 39.03 -1.81 -118.05
C ASP A 436 38.71 -0.30 -118.11
#